data_AF-A0A1T4Z841-F1
#
_entry.id   AF-A0A1T4Z841-F1
#
_cell.length_a   1.000
_cell.length_b   1.000
_cell.length_c   1.000
_cell.angle_alpha   90.00
_cell.angle_beta   90.00
_cell.angle_gamma   90.00
#
_symmetry.space_group_name_H-M   'P 1'
#
loop_
_entity.id
_entity.type
_entity.pdbx_description
1 polymer ?
#
loop_
_entity_poly.entity_id
_entity_poly.type
_entity_poly.pdbx_seq_one_letter_code
_entity_poly.pdbx_strand_id
1 'polypeptide(L)'
;MSHGDDSWGGGRSLAEPAFPGDDGGVDPSLDLTDDTTLLATLGTARVFVPVVAVLGERATDGSDKNSDMAAVLMTGADGRTALLAFSSLETMSRWNPTSRPVPVFGRDAARAALADGASAMLLDLGQPTFGVVETEDLEHVAAEHVLVRTAAGTAWIEPAGD
;
A
#
# COMPACT_ATOMS: atom_id res chain seq x y z
N MET A 1 19.43 51.18 -23.14
CA MET A 1 19.90 49.78 -23.30
C MET A 1 19.78 49.13 -21.93
N SER A 2 18.66 48.49 -21.64
CA SER A 2 18.47 47.74 -20.39
C SER A 2 18.91 46.30 -20.63
N HIS A 3 19.88 45.82 -19.86
CA HIS A 3 20.13 44.38 -19.71
C HIS A 3 19.13 43.85 -18.70
N GLY A 4 18.32 42.87 -19.12
CA GLY A 4 17.45 42.10 -18.24
C GLY A 4 18.27 41.08 -17.46
N ASP A 5 17.96 40.95 -16.17
CA ASP A 5 18.49 39.92 -15.30
C ASP A 5 17.83 38.57 -15.67
N ASP A 6 18.62 37.67 -16.25
CA ASP A 6 18.23 36.27 -16.45
C ASP A 6 18.32 35.52 -15.11
N SER A 7 17.23 35.55 -14.35
CA SER A 7 17.04 34.68 -13.19
C SER A 7 16.85 33.24 -13.65
N TRP A 8 17.91 32.43 -13.57
CA TRP A 8 17.82 30.98 -13.81
C TRP A 8 16.96 30.32 -12.75
N GLY A 9 15.88 29.70 -13.22
CA GLY A 9 14.77 29.20 -12.43
C GLY A 9 15.13 28.12 -11.41
N GLY A 10 14.31 28.08 -10.37
CA GLY A 10 14.32 27.06 -9.33
C GLY A 10 14.35 25.67 -9.93
N GLY A 11 15.43 24.95 -9.66
CA GLY A 11 15.56 23.54 -9.97
C GLY A 11 14.42 22.79 -9.32
N ARG A 12 13.61 22.11 -10.14
CA ARG A 12 12.69 21.08 -9.64
C ARG A 12 13.56 20.00 -9.02
N SER A 13 13.63 19.97 -7.68
CA SER A 13 14.22 18.85 -6.97
C SER A 13 13.48 17.61 -7.43
N LEU A 14 14.18 16.66 -8.04
CA LEU A 14 13.63 15.33 -8.23
C LEU A 14 13.36 14.80 -6.82
N ALA A 15 12.11 14.45 -6.51
CA ALA A 15 11.78 13.84 -5.23
C ALA A 15 12.67 12.60 -5.05
N GLU A 16 13.27 12.46 -3.87
CA GLU A 16 14.04 11.26 -3.56
C GLU A 16 13.13 10.03 -3.62
N PRO A 17 13.62 8.86 -4.08
CA PRO A 17 12.85 7.63 -4.02
C PRO A 17 12.42 7.36 -2.57
N ALA A 18 11.16 7.00 -2.35
CA ALA A 18 10.62 6.76 -1.01
C ALA A 18 11.31 5.59 -0.26
N PHE A 19 11.96 4.68 -1.00
CA PHE A 19 12.64 3.49 -0.47
C PHE A 19 14.02 3.31 -1.12
N PRO A 20 15.02 4.14 -0.77
CA PRO A 20 16.34 4.05 -1.35
C PRO A 20 17.04 2.77 -0.88
N GLY A 21 17.48 1.93 -1.82
CA GLY A 21 18.20 0.69 -1.51
C GLY A 21 17.32 -0.48 -1.07
N ASP A 22 16.00 -0.39 -1.25
CA ASP A 22 15.07 -1.50 -1.06
C ASP A 22 15.47 -2.70 -1.93
N ASP A 23 15.76 -3.83 -1.26
CA ASP A 23 16.16 -5.09 -1.90
C ASP A 23 14.96 -6.01 -2.20
N GLY A 24 13.75 -5.59 -1.82
CA GLY A 24 12.52 -6.34 -2.02
C GLY A 24 12.25 -7.43 -0.98
N GLY A 25 13.11 -7.57 0.02
CA GLY A 25 12.91 -8.47 1.16
C GLY A 25 11.78 -8.01 2.08
N VAL A 26 11.45 -8.85 3.07
CA VAL A 26 10.50 -8.48 4.13
C VAL A 26 11.06 -7.33 4.94
N ASP A 27 10.26 -6.29 5.17
CA ASP A 27 10.64 -5.22 6.09
C ASP A 27 10.85 -5.81 7.49
N PRO A 28 12.02 -5.65 8.12
CA PRO A 28 12.36 -6.32 9.38
C PRO A 28 11.47 -5.90 10.56
N SER A 29 10.70 -4.80 10.43
CA SER A 29 9.73 -4.39 11.44
C SER A 29 8.40 -5.15 11.36
N LEU A 30 8.07 -5.75 10.21
CA LEU A 30 6.82 -6.49 10.02
C LEU A 30 6.91 -7.89 10.60
N ASP A 31 5.92 -8.23 11.43
CA ASP A 31 5.68 -9.58 11.93
C ASP A 31 4.23 -9.99 11.63
N LEU A 32 4.05 -10.83 10.62
CA LEU A 32 2.73 -11.36 10.23
C LEU A 32 2.22 -12.46 11.18
N THR A 33 2.99 -12.86 12.18
CA THR A 33 2.60 -13.90 13.16
C THR A 33 2.06 -13.33 14.47
N ASP A 34 2.23 -12.01 14.71
CA ASP A 34 1.70 -11.29 15.87
C ASP A 34 0.87 -10.09 15.39
N ASP A 35 -0.46 -10.23 15.44
CA ASP A 35 -1.40 -9.21 14.96
C ASP A 35 -1.14 -7.83 15.58
N THR A 36 -0.77 -7.77 16.86
CA THR A 36 -0.50 -6.50 17.54
C THR A 36 0.76 -5.82 16.98
N THR A 37 1.82 -6.59 16.73
CA THR A 37 3.06 -6.07 16.15
C THR A 37 2.86 -5.69 14.68
N LEU A 38 2.08 -6.48 13.93
CA LEU A 38 1.66 -6.12 12.58
C LEU A 38 0.98 -4.75 12.56
N LEU A 39 -0.08 -4.57 13.35
CA LEU A 39 -0.83 -3.32 13.42
C LEU A 39 0.04 -2.12 13.85
N ALA A 40 0.94 -2.32 14.83
CA ALA A 40 1.80 -1.28 15.33
C ALA A 40 2.87 -0.81 14.33
N THR A 41 3.29 -1.67 13.39
CA THR A 41 4.43 -1.40 12.48
C THR A 41 4.00 -1.14 11.03
N LEU A 42 2.84 -1.65 10.63
CA LEU A 42 2.37 -1.64 9.24
C LEU A 42 2.37 -0.23 8.62
N GLY A 43 1.92 0.79 9.36
CA GLY A 43 1.82 2.16 8.84
C GLY A 43 3.16 2.73 8.33
N THR A 44 4.26 2.31 8.94
CA THR A 44 5.63 2.77 8.61
C THR A 44 6.42 1.77 7.77
N ALA A 45 6.02 0.51 7.75
CA ALA A 45 6.68 -0.52 6.97
C ALA A 45 6.42 -0.33 5.48
N ARG A 46 7.38 -0.74 4.65
CA ARG A 46 7.16 -0.88 3.22
C ARG A 46 6.36 -2.15 2.92
N VAL A 47 5.37 -2.04 2.06
CA VAL A 47 4.61 -3.16 1.46
C VAL A 47 4.61 -3.04 -0.06
N PHE A 48 4.35 -4.14 -0.76
CA PHE A 48 4.18 -4.17 -2.22
C PHE A 48 2.71 -4.35 -2.58
N VAL A 49 2.12 -3.37 -3.27
CA VAL A 49 0.81 -3.52 -3.89
C VAL A 49 1.02 -4.07 -5.31
N PRO A 50 0.42 -5.22 -5.67
CA PRO A 50 0.51 -5.75 -7.02
C PRO A 50 -0.40 -4.93 -7.95
N VAL A 51 0.14 -4.56 -9.10
CA VAL A 51 -0.61 -3.93 -10.17
C VAL A 51 -0.64 -4.86 -11.39
N VAL A 52 -1.83 -5.13 -11.92
CA VAL A 52 -2.05 -6.02 -13.06
C VAL A 52 -2.74 -5.30 -14.20
N ALA A 53 -2.54 -5.79 -15.42
CA ALA A 53 -3.27 -5.28 -16.57
C ALA A 53 -4.73 -5.74 -16.51
N VAL A 54 -5.65 -4.79 -16.53
CA VAL A 54 -7.09 -5.02 -16.68
C VAL A 54 -7.43 -4.81 -18.15
N LEU A 55 -8.16 -5.75 -18.73
CA LEU A 55 -8.72 -5.54 -20.06
C LEU A 55 -9.83 -4.49 -19.93
N GLY A 56 -9.64 -3.31 -20.53
CA GLY A 56 -10.71 -2.33 -20.66
C GLY A 56 -11.89 -2.90 -21.46
N GLU A 57 -13.11 -2.44 -21.16
CA GLU A 57 -14.28 -2.74 -21.98
C GLU A 57 -14.06 -2.23 -23.40
N ARG A 58 -14.45 -3.06 -24.38
CA ARG A 58 -14.30 -2.74 -25.80
C ARG A 58 -15.13 -1.49 -26.13
N ALA A 59 -14.49 -0.43 -26.61
CA ALA A 59 -15.22 0.65 -27.28
C ALA A 59 -15.94 0.07 -28.52
N THR A 60 -17.21 0.45 -28.71
CA THR A 60 -18.07 -0.05 -29.80
C THR A 60 -17.63 0.39 -31.20
N ASP A 61 -16.60 1.23 -31.29
CA ASP A 61 -16.07 1.83 -32.52
C ASP A 61 -14.85 1.11 -33.11
N GLY A 62 -14.40 0.01 -32.49
CA GLY A 62 -13.27 -0.77 -33.00
C GLY A 62 -11.90 -0.14 -32.78
N SER A 63 -11.79 0.84 -31.88
CA SER A 63 -10.50 1.40 -31.46
C SER A 63 -9.69 0.46 -30.56
N ASP A 64 -8.37 0.68 -30.55
CA ASP A 64 -7.34 -0.19 -29.97
C ASP A 64 -7.56 -0.49 -28.48
N LYS A 65 -7.12 -1.68 -28.07
CA LYS A 65 -7.15 -2.15 -26.67
C LYS A 65 -6.23 -1.29 -25.81
N ASN A 66 -6.77 -0.34 -25.06
CA ASN A 66 -6.04 0.26 -23.95
C ASN A 66 -6.04 -0.73 -22.77
N SER A 67 -4.87 -1.17 -22.32
CA SER A 67 -4.73 -1.98 -21.11
C SER A 67 -4.47 -1.05 -19.94
N ASP A 68 -5.47 -0.86 -19.10
CA ASP A 68 -5.33 -0.09 -17.87
C ASP A 68 -4.64 -0.95 -16.81
N MET A 69 -3.78 -0.35 -16.00
CA MET A 69 -3.09 -1.03 -14.90
C MET A 69 -3.79 -0.67 -13.59
N ALA A 70 -4.22 -1.67 -12.82
CA ALA A 70 -4.95 -1.44 -11.57
C ALA A 70 -4.36 -2.25 -10.41
N ALA A 71 -4.43 -1.67 -9.21
CA ALA A 71 -4.21 -2.41 -7.97
C ALA A 71 -5.23 -3.55 -7.85
N VAL A 72 -4.83 -4.64 -7.21
CA VAL A 72 -5.67 -5.83 -7.11
C VAL A 72 -6.56 -5.73 -5.88
N LEU A 73 -7.88 -5.71 -6.10
CA LEU A 73 -8.88 -5.89 -5.06
C LEU A 73 -9.41 -7.32 -5.08
N MET A 74 -9.49 -7.93 -3.91
CA MET A 74 -10.06 -9.26 -3.71
C MET A 74 -11.47 -9.16 -3.18
N THR A 75 -12.42 -9.88 -3.78
CA THR A 75 -13.81 -9.93 -3.32
C THR A 75 -14.03 -11.19 -2.51
N GLY A 76 -14.39 -11.04 -1.24
CA GLY A 76 -14.79 -12.12 -0.36
C GLY A 76 -16.14 -12.72 -0.79
N ALA A 77 -16.45 -13.92 -0.26
CA ALA A 77 -17.73 -14.57 -0.52
C ALA A 77 -18.94 -13.78 0.02
N ASP A 78 -18.69 -12.88 0.98
CA ASP A 78 -19.66 -11.94 1.54
C ASP A 78 -19.83 -10.65 0.71
N GLY A 79 -19.11 -10.54 -0.42
CA GLY A 79 -19.17 -9.41 -1.34
C GLY A 79 -18.30 -8.21 -0.92
N ARG A 80 -17.68 -8.25 0.27
CA ARG A 80 -16.75 -7.20 0.68
C ARG A 80 -15.44 -7.30 -0.09
N THR A 81 -14.79 -6.16 -0.30
CA THR A 81 -13.49 -6.09 -0.98
C THR A 81 -12.35 -5.88 0.00
N ALA A 82 -11.17 -6.38 -0.37
CA ALA A 82 -9.92 -6.16 0.35
C ALA A 82 -8.80 -5.80 -0.65
N LEU A 83 -7.96 -4.82 -0.32
CA LEU A 83 -6.75 -4.55 -1.09
C LEU A 83 -5.74 -5.67 -0.86
N LEU A 84 -5.18 -6.21 -1.94
CA LEU A 84 -4.09 -7.18 -1.84
C LEU A 84 -2.75 -6.45 -1.72
N ALA A 85 -1.92 -6.87 -0.78
CA ALA A 85 -0.56 -6.38 -0.58
C ALA A 85 0.37 -7.52 -0.14
N PHE A 86 1.68 -7.29 -0.23
CA PHE A 86 2.70 -8.28 0.08
C PHE A 86 3.84 -7.69 0.90
N SER A 87 4.36 -8.50 1.82
CA SER A 87 5.51 -8.13 2.63
C SER A 87 6.82 -8.15 1.85
N SER A 88 6.91 -8.89 0.74
CA SER A 88 8.13 -9.00 -0.08
C SER A 88 7.83 -9.22 -1.57
N LEU A 89 8.83 -8.99 -2.42
CA LEU A 89 8.76 -9.36 -3.84
C LEU A 89 8.66 -10.86 -4.04
N GLU A 90 9.25 -11.66 -3.15
CA GLU A 90 9.21 -13.12 -3.20
C GLU A 90 7.78 -13.64 -3.02
N THR A 91 7.08 -13.20 -1.97
CA THR A 91 5.70 -13.64 -1.71
C THR A 91 4.74 -13.15 -2.79
N MET A 92 4.91 -11.92 -3.28
CA MET A 92 4.14 -11.38 -4.42
C MET A 92 4.37 -12.20 -5.70
N SER A 93 5.63 -12.53 -6.02
CA SER A 93 5.97 -13.29 -7.23
C SER A 93 5.47 -14.73 -7.16
N ARG A 94 5.37 -15.33 -5.96
CA ARG A 94 4.75 -16.66 -5.79
C ARG A 94 3.25 -16.62 -6.05
N TRP A 95 2.58 -15.52 -5.66
CA TRP A 95 1.15 -15.32 -5.94
C TRP A 95 0.90 -15.08 -7.44
N ASN A 96 1.60 -14.12 -8.05
CA ASN A 96 1.50 -13.85 -9.48
C ASN A 96 2.82 -13.25 -10.03
N PRO A 97 3.64 -14.03 -10.76
CA PRO A 97 4.94 -13.57 -11.27
C PRO A 97 4.82 -12.52 -12.39
N THR A 98 3.63 -12.27 -12.92
CA THR A 98 3.39 -11.26 -13.98
C THR A 98 2.89 -9.93 -13.44
N SER A 99 2.57 -9.85 -12.15
CA SER A 99 2.16 -8.60 -11.51
C SER A 99 3.33 -7.63 -11.40
N ARG A 100 3.05 -6.32 -11.50
CA ARG A 100 4.05 -5.27 -11.32
C ARG A 100 4.05 -4.82 -9.86
N PRO A 101 5.20 -4.86 -9.15
CA PRO A 101 5.27 -4.38 -7.78
C PRO A 101 5.21 -2.85 -7.73
N VAL A 102 4.43 -2.31 -6.81
CA VAL A 102 4.49 -0.90 -6.41
C VAL A 102 4.83 -0.84 -4.91
N PRO A 103 6.07 -0.45 -4.53
CA PRO A 103 6.41 -0.26 -3.13
C PRO A 103 5.73 1.00 -2.59
N VAL A 104 5.04 0.86 -1.47
CA VAL A 104 4.38 1.96 -0.74
C VAL A 104 4.52 1.74 0.75
N PHE A 105 4.33 2.78 1.55
CA PHE A 105 4.16 2.60 2.98
C PHE A 105 2.81 1.96 3.26
N GLY A 106 2.71 1.12 4.31
CA GLY A 106 1.44 0.47 4.65
C GLY A 106 0.30 1.46 4.93
N ARG A 107 0.60 2.65 5.47
CA ARG A 107 -0.39 3.73 5.63
C ARG A 107 -0.97 4.22 4.29
N ASP A 108 -0.14 4.28 3.24
CA ASP A 108 -0.58 4.72 1.91
C ASP A 108 -1.36 3.62 1.20
N ALA A 109 -0.98 2.35 1.40
CA ALA A 109 -1.80 1.21 0.99
C ALA A 109 -3.16 1.21 1.72
N ALA A 110 -3.20 1.53 3.01
CA ALA A 110 -4.44 1.61 3.78
C ALA A 110 -5.36 2.72 3.26
N ARG A 111 -4.79 3.90 2.97
CA ARG A 111 -5.52 5.01 2.33
C ARG A 111 -6.07 4.62 0.96
N ALA A 112 -5.27 3.92 0.14
CA ALA A 112 -5.72 3.44 -1.17
C ALA A 112 -6.86 2.43 -1.04
N ALA A 113 -6.76 1.48 -0.11
CA ALA A 113 -7.81 0.52 0.17
C ALA A 113 -9.13 1.23 0.54
N LEU A 114 -9.09 2.19 1.47
CA LEU A 114 -10.26 2.95 1.89
C LEU A 114 -10.84 3.80 0.74
N ALA A 115 -9.98 4.43 -0.07
CA ALA A 115 -10.39 5.23 -1.22
C ALA A 115 -11.12 4.39 -2.29
N ASP A 116 -10.70 3.14 -2.47
CA ASP A 116 -11.31 2.16 -3.38
C ASP A 116 -12.53 1.44 -2.76
N GLY A 117 -12.93 1.82 -1.54
CA GLY A 117 -14.07 1.24 -0.83
C GLY A 117 -13.81 -0.18 -0.28
N ALA A 118 -12.55 -0.59 -0.19
CA ALA A 118 -12.17 -1.85 0.43
C ALA A 118 -12.32 -1.78 1.95
N SER A 119 -12.80 -2.88 2.54
CA SER A 119 -13.01 -3.04 3.98
C SER A 119 -11.85 -3.72 4.69
N ALA A 120 -10.80 -4.10 3.96
CA ALA A 120 -9.63 -4.74 4.53
C ALA A 120 -8.40 -4.59 3.62
N MET A 121 -7.24 -4.91 4.18
CA MET A 121 -6.02 -5.24 3.46
C MET A 121 -5.61 -6.68 3.77
N LEU A 122 -5.28 -7.45 2.73
CA LEU A 122 -4.74 -8.80 2.85
C LEU A 122 -3.23 -8.76 2.56
N LEU A 123 -2.43 -9.26 3.50
CA LEU A 123 -0.98 -9.35 3.39
C LEU A 123 -0.53 -10.79 3.15
N ASP A 124 0.27 -11.01 2.12
CA ASP A 124 0.88 -12.32 1.80
C ASP A 124 -0.13 -13.46 1.56
N LEU A 125 -1.25 -13.12 0.89
CA LEU A 125 -2.25 -14.11 0.50
C LEU A 125 -1.61 -15.28 -0.28
N GLY A 126 -1.95 -16.51 0.10
CA GLY A 126 -1.41 -17.73 -0.51
C GLY A 126 -0.12 -18.26 0.14
N GLN A 127 0.41 -17.57 1.15
CA GLN A 127 1.44 -18.13 2.04
C GLN A 127 0.79 -18.90 3.21
N PRO A 128 1.53 -19.79 3.92
CA PRO A 128 1.00 -20.51 5.08
C PRO A 128 0.50 -19.60 6.21
N THR A 129 1.13 -18.43 6.35
CA THR A 129 0.70 -17.34 7.23
C THR A 129 0.41 -16.13 6.35
N PHE A 130 -0.77 -15.53 6.52
CA PHE A 130 -1.18 -14.29 5.86
C PHE A 130 -1.80 -13.35 6.89
N GLY A 131 -1.59 -12.05 6.72
CA GLY A 131 -2.15 -11.02 7.59
C GLY A 131 -3.46 -10.48 7.06
N VAL A 132 -4.36 -10.08 7.95
CA VAL A 132 -5.59 -9.36 7.61
C VAL A 132 -5.67 -8.13 8.49
N VAL A 133 -5.85 -6.96 7.88
CA VAL A 133 -6.13 -5.70 8.60
C VAL A 133 -7.51 -5.22 8.17
N GLU A 134 -8.47 -5.30 9.08
CA GLU A 134 -9.88 -4.98 8.82
C GLU A 134 -10.22 -3.50 9.08
N THR A 135 -11.38 -3.04 8.61
CA THR A 135 -11.76 -1.62 8.46
C THR A 135 -11.32 -0.70 9.60
N GLU A 136 -11.66 -0.98 10.86
CA GLU A 136 -11.33 -0.07 11.99
C GLU A 136 -9.82 0.09 12.16
N ASP A 137 -9.06 -1.00 12.12
CA ASP A 137 -7.60 -0.94 12.17
C ASP A 137 -7.01 -0.31 10.90
N LEU A 138 -7.63 -0.54 9.74
CA LEU A 138 -7.24 0.07 8.47
C LEU A 138 -7.37 1.60 8.52
N GLU A 139 -8.46 2.11 9.10
CA GLU A 139 -8.69 3.54 9.33
C GLU A 139 -7.62 4.12 10.26
N HIS A 140 -7.28 3.43 11.35
CA HIS A 140 -6.23 3.85 12.27
C HIS A 140 -4.85 3.87 11.64
N VAL A 141 -4.50 2.85 10.85
CA VAL A 141 -3.24 2.80 10.09
C VAL A 141 -3.18 3.92 9.05
N ALA A 142 -4.29 4.18 8.33
CA ALA A 142 -4.38 5.26 7.35
C ALA A 142 -4.29 6.66 7.99
N ALA A 143 -4.79 6.81 9.22
CA ALA A 143 -4.72 8.04 10.01
C ALA A 143 -3.39 8.20 10.77
N GLU A 144 -2.45 7.25 10.64
CA GLU A 144 -1.17 7.24 11.35
C GLU A 144 -1.32 7.26 12.88
N HIS A 145 -2.40 6.67 13.39
CA HIS A 145 -2.57 6.48 14.82
C HIS A 145 -1.52 5.49 15.35
N VAL A 146 -1.13 5.68 16.60
CA VAL A 146 -0.14 4.82 17.27
C VAL A 146 -0.87 3.78 18.10
N LEU A 147 -0.53 2.50 17.91
CA LEU A 147 -1.01 1.44 18.78
C LEU A 147 -0.16 1.38 20.05
N VAL A 148 -0.78 1.61 21.21
CA VAL A 148 -0.12 1.50 22.51
C VAL A 148 -0.59 0.28 23.27
N ARG A 149 0.34 -0.39 23.96
CA ARG A 149 0.02 -1.46 24.91
C ARG A 149 -0.15 -0.87 26.31
N THR A 150 -1.26 -1.21 26.96
CA THR A 150 -1.58 -0.82 28.34
C THR A 150 -1.77 -2.07 29.21
N ALA A 151 -1.90 -1.89 30.53
CA ALA A 151 -2.24 -2.99 31.43
C ALA A 151 -3.62 -3.61 31.14
N ALA A 152 -4.52 -2.89 30.44
CA ALA A 152 -5.86 -3.34 30.11
C ALA A 152 -5.99 -3.94 28.69
N GLY A 153 -4.94 -3.86 27.87
CA GLY A 153 -4.97 -4.26 26.46
C GLY A 153 -4.33 -3.22 25.54
N THR A 154 -4.58 -3.34 24.24
CA THR A 154 -4.14 -2.37 23.23
C THR A 154 -5.14 -1.23 23.07
N ALA A 155 -4.65 -0.04 22.70
CA ALA A 155 -5.48 1.10 22.34
C ALA A 155 -4.81 1.90 21.22
N TRP A 156 -5.61 2.46 20.32
CA TRP A 156 -5.16 3.43 19.33
C TRP A 156 -5.15 4.84 19.93
N ILE A 157 -4.09 5.59 19.69
CA ILE A 157 -3.99 7.00 20.06
C ILE A 157 -3.67 7.86 18.84
N GLU A 158 -4.35 9.00 18.73
CA GLU A 158 -3.98 10.02 17.76
C GLU A 158 -2.59 10.59 18.11
N PRO A 159 -1.70 10.80 17.14
CA PRO A 159 -0.48 11.55 17.38
C PRO A 159 -0.85 12.93 17.92
N ALA A 160 -0.13 13.43 18.93
CA ALA A 160 -0.31 14.81 19.36
C ALA A 160 -0.04 15.72 18.16
N GLY A 161 -1.03 16.50 17.73
CA GLY A 161 -0.83 17.48 16.67
C GLY A 161 0.24 18.48 17.07
N ASP A 162 1.15 18.79 16.15
CA ASP A 162 2.16 19.84 16.30
C ASP A 162 1.55 21.25 16.42
#